data_AF-A0A3N9Q1P8-F1
#
_entry.id   AF-A0A3N9Q1P8-F1
#
_cell.length_a   1.000
_cell.length_b   1.000
_cell.length_c   1.000
_cell.angle_alpha   90.00
_cell.angle_beta   90.00
_cell.angle_gamma   90.00
#
_symmetry.space_group_name_H-M   'P 1'
#
loop_
_entity.id
_entity.type
_entity.pdbx_description
1 polymer ?
#
loop_
_entity_poly.entity_id
_entity_poly.type
_entity_poly.pdbx_seq_one_letter_code
_entity_poly.pdbx_strand_id
1 'polypeptide(L)'
;MPVRGNAVYAQSGGVTSVINASAYGVIKAAMEAEFIDDIYAGLFGINGVLEDKLIDIAKESFEAIEGLRYTPSAAFGSCRKKLGNIEENRHEFERIIQVFKAHKIRYFFYNGGNDSM
;
A
#
# COMPACT_ATOMS: atom_id res chain seq x y z
N MET A 1 -10.85 8.51 19.40
CA MET A 1 -9.97 7.32 19.32
C MET A 1 -9.81 6.94 17.85
N PRO A 2 -8.63 6.48 17.39
CA PRO A 2 -8.44 6.03 16.01
C PRO A 2 -9.39 4.89 15.68
N VAL A 3 -9.78 4.78 14.40
CA VAL A 3 -10.78 3.80 13.97
C VAL A 3 -10.12 2.46 13.68
N ARG A 4 -10.49 1.41 14.40
CA ARG A 4 -9.91 0.08 14.22
C ARG A 4 -10.19 -0.52 12.84
N GLY A 5 -9.19 -1.13 12.22
CA GLY A 5 -9.32 -1.95 11.02
C GLY A 5 -8.00 -2.13 10.26
N ASN A 6 -8.04 -2.63 9.03
CA ASN A 6 -6.84 -3.01 8.29
C ASN A 6 -6.18 -1.83 7.56
N ALA A 7 -4.92 -2.00 7.20
CA ALA A 7 -4.16 -1.04 6.40
C ALA A 7 -3.72 -1.64 5.06
N VAL A 8 -3.61 -0.80 4.03
CA VAL A 8 -2.91 -1.17 2.80
C VAL A 8 -1.89 -0.11 2.42
N TYR A 9 -0.71 -0.57 2.04
CA TYR A 9 0.40 0.24 1.54
C TYR A 9 0.58 0.00 0.03
N ALA A 10 0.84 1.03 -0.76
CA ALA A 10 1.13 0.86 -2.18
C ALA A 10 2.21 1.85 -2.66
N GLN A 11 3.11 1.37 -3.53
CA GLN A 11 4.15 2.19 -4.17
C GLN A 11 3.67 2.69 -5.54
N SER A 12 3.98 3.95 -5.84
CA SER A 12 3.53 4.59 -7.07
C SER A 12 4.63 5.41 -7.75
N GLY A 13 4.61 5.41 -9.08
CA GLY A 13 5.52 6.17 -9.92
C GLY A 13 6.90 5.55 -10.05
N GLY A 14 7.89 6.42 -10.34
CA GLY A 14 9.28 6.01 -10.48
C GLY A 14 9.88 5.59 -9.14
N VAL A 15 10.51 4.42 -9.11
CA VAL A 15 11.14 3.87 -7.90
C VAL A 15 12.44 4.63 -7.57
N THR A 16 12.77 4.69 -6.29
CA THR A 16 14.02 5.32 -5.81
C THR A 16 14.90 4.28 -5.12
N SER A 17 16.14 4.67 -4.79
CA SER A 17 17.04 3.81 -4.00
C SER A 17 16.58 3.58 -2.56
N VAL A 18 15.61 4.35 -2.07
CA VAL A 18 15.22 4.38 -0.64
C VAL A 18 13.71 4.20 -0.40
N ILE A 19 12.89 4.01 -1.44
CA ILE A 19 11.43 3.89 -1.29
C ILE A 19 11.02 2.73 -0.36
N ASN A 20 11.80 1.66 -0.30
CA ASN A 20 11.57 0.54 0.62
C ASN A 20 11.90 0.88 2.08
N ALA A 21 12.77 1.87 2.35
CA ALA A 21 12.98 2.34 3.72
C ALA A 21 11.74 3.06 4.27
N SER A 22 11.02 3.80 3.41
CA SER A 22 9.70 4.34 3.77
C SER A 22 8.66 3.23 3.94
N ALA A 23 8.68 2.22 3.07
CA ALA A 23 7.81 1.05 3.19
C ALA A 23 8.01 0.34 4.54
N TYR A 24 9.27 0.10 4.91
CA TYR A 24 9.65 -0.48 6.19
C TYR A 24 9.09 0.31 7.38
N GLY A 25 9.26 1.64 7.36
CA GLY A 25 8.76 2.49 8.44
C GLY A 25 7.24 2.40 8.61
N VAL A 26 6.49 2.44 7.51
CA VAL A 26 5.02 2.28 7.54
C VAL A 26 4.63 0.90 8.03
N ILE A 27 5.27 -0.16 7.52
CA ILE A 27 4.93 -1.53 7.87
C ILE A 27 5.18 -1.80 9.35
N LYS A 28 6.36 -1.45 9.87
CA LYS A 28 6.68 -1.64 11.28
C LYS A 28 5.73 -0.87 12.19
N ALA A 29 5.49 0.41 11.89
CA ALA A 29 4.58 1.23 12.68
C ALA A 29 3.14 0.70 12.64
N ALA A 30 2.69 0.17 11.50
CA ALA A 30 1.36 -0.42 11.38
C ALA A 30 1.23 -1.71 12.18
N MET A 31 2.25 -2.58 12.17
CA MET A 31 2.27 -3.81 12.97
C MET A 31 2.29 -3.55 14.48
N GLU A 32 2.83 -2.41 14.92
CA GLU A 32 2.90 -2.01 16.33
C GLU A 32 1.67 -1.22 16.80
N ALA A 33 0.82 -0.75 15.87
CA ALA A 33 -0.34 0.07 16.19
C ALA A 33 -1.53 -0.78 16.67
N GLU A 34 -2.01 -0.54 17.90
CA GLU A 34 -3.13 -1.30 18.50
C GLU A 34 -4.47 -1.20 17.75
N PHE A 35 -4.61 -0.23 16.84
CA PHE A 35 -5.81 0.02 16.04
C PHE A 35 -5.70 -0.50 14.60
N ILE A 36 -4.56 -1.07 14.20
CA ILE A 36 -4.41 -1.74 12.90
C ILE A 36 -4.40 -3.24 13.15
N ASP A 37 -5.37 -3.96 12.57
CA ASP A 37 -5.47 -5.42 12.76
C ASP A 37 -4.49 -6.16 11.83
N ASP A 38 -4.56 -5.90 10.52
CA ASP A 38 -3.65 -6.45 9.50
C ASP A 38 -3.12 -5.34 8.57
N ILE A 39 -1.93 -5.53 8.01
CA ILE A 39 -1.38 -4.69 6.95
C ILE A 39 -1.12 -5.49 5.67
N TYR A 40 -1.56 -4.92 4.55
CA TYR A 40 -1.35 -5.45 3.21
C TYR A 40 -0.47 -4.53 2.36
N ALA A 41 0.13 -5.07 1.31
CA ALA A 41 0.75 -4.28 0.25
C ALA A 41 0.07 -4.53 -1.11
N GLY A 42 -0.19 -3.48 -1.87
CA GLY A 42 -0.71 -3.58 -3.23
C GLY A 42 0.39 -4.02 -4.21
N LEU A 43 0.23 -5.20 -4.83
CA LEU A 43 1.18 -5.71 -5.82
C LEU A 43 1.18 -4.80 -7.06
N PHE A 44 2.34 -4.25 -7.43
CA PHE A 44 2.46 -3.25 -8.50
C PHE A 44 1.64 -1.98 -8.26
N GLY A 45 1.60 -1.50 -7.01
CA GLY A 45 0.98 -0.22 -6.67
C GLY A 45 -0.56 -0.26 -6.68
N ILE A 46 -1.19 0.82 -7.16
CA ILE A 46 -2.66 0.92 -7.16
C ILE A 46 -3.33 -0.10 -8.08
N ASN A 47 -2.63 -0.61 -9.10
CA ASN A 47 -3.14 -1.69 -9.95
C ASN A 47 -3.43 -2.95 -9.13
N GLY A 48 -2.54 -3.30 -8.18
CA GLY A 48 -2.78 -4.43 -7.27
C GLY A 48 -4.02 -4.23 -6.42
N VAL A 49 -4.27 -3.01 -5.95
CA VAL A 49 -5.50 -2.70 -5.22
C VAL A 49 -6.74 -2.87 -6.11
N LEU A 50 -6.73 -2.31 -7.33
CA LEU A 50 -7.85 -2.42 -8.28
C LEU A 50 -8.15 -3.88 -8.66
N GLU A 51 -7.10 -4.67 -8.84
CA GLU A 51 -7.17 -6.08 -9.23
C GLU A 51 -7.34 -7.04 -8.04
N ASP A 52 -7.43 -6.51 -6.81
CA ASP A 52 -7.50 -7.30 -5.57
C ASP A 52 -6.32 -8.28 -5.38
N LYS A 53 -5.13 -7.86 -5.83
CA LYS A 53 -3.85 -8.53 -5.67
C LYS A 53 -3.09 -7.89 -4.51
N LEU A 54 -3.52 -8.25 -3.30
CA LEU A 54 -2.91 -7.79 -2.06
C LEU A 54 -1.95 -8.83 -1.49
N ILE A 55 -0.77 -8.38 -1.10
CA ILE A 55 0.23 -9.16 -0.36
C ILE A 55 -0.07 -9.00 1.12
N ASP A 56 -0.27 -10.12 1.81
CA ASP A 56 -0.45 -10.16 3.25
C ASP A 56 0.92 -10.13 3.94
N ILE A 57 1.24 -9.01 4.59
CA ILE A 57 2.55 -8.79 5.20
C ILE A 57 2.80 -9.77 6.35
N ALA A 58 1.76 -10.26 7.02
CA ALA A 58 1.91 -11.22 8.11
C ALA A 58 2.48 -12.58 7.64
N LYS A 59 2.46 -12.84 6.32
CA LYS A 59 3.01 -14.06 5.71
C LYS A 59 4.47 -13.92 5.29
N GLU A 60 5.02 -12.72 5.31
CA GLU A 60 6.41 -12.45 4.96
C GLU A 60 7.34 -12.77 6.14
N SER A 61 8.57 -13.19 5.84
CA SER A 61 9.54 -13.47 6.91
C SER A 61 10.02 -12.18 7.57
N PHE A 62 10.42 -12.28 8.84
CA PHE A 62 11.00 -11.16 9.58
C PHE A 62 12.21 -10.57 8.83
N GLU A 63 13.07 -11.42 8.27
CA GLU A 63 14.25 -11.02 7.52
C GLU A 63 13.90 -10.28 6.22
N ALA A 64 12.83 -10.70 5.53
CA ALA A 64 12.35 -10.01 4.34
C ALA A 64 11.89 -8.58 4.68
N ILE A 65 11.13 -8.43 5.77
CA ILE A 65 10.66 -7.12 6.24
C ILE A 65 11.84 -6.24 6.70
N GLU A 66 12.74 -6.76 7.53
CA GLU A 66 13.92 -6.01 7.98
C GLU A 66 14.86 -5.65 6.81
N GLY A 67 14.94 -6.49 5.77
CA GLY A 67 15.73 -6.26 4.56
C GLY A 67 15.26 -5.09 3.70
N LEU A 68 13.99 -4.67 3.82
CA LEU A 68 13.42 -3.57 3.03
C LEU A 68 14.24 -2.27 3.15
N ARG A 69 14.72 -1.94 4.36
CA ARG A 69 15.47 -0.69 4.62
C ARG A 69 16.81 -0.59 3.89
N TYR A 70 17.31 -1.70 3.35
CA TYR A 70 18.57 -1.79 2.60
C TYR A 70 18.39 -2.19 1.14
N THR A 71 17.15 -2.39 0.69
CA THR A 71 16.85 -2.90 -0.64
C THR A 71 16.42 -1.74 -1.55
N PRO A 72 17.12 -1.45 -2.66
CA PRO A 72 16.70 -0.41 -3.60
C PRO A 72 15.49 -0.87 -4.43
N SER A 73 14.95 0.05 -5.24
CA SER A 73 13.75 -0.19 -6.07
C SER A 73 12.49 -0.43 -5.22
N ALA A 74 11.41 -0.93 -5.82
CA ALA A 74 10.14 -1.20 -5.15
C ALA A 74 9.98 -2.69 -4.85
N ALA A 75 10.04 -3.09 -3.58
CA ALA A 75 9.91 -4.48 -3.15
C ALA A 75 8.54 -5.10 -3.51
N PHE A 76 7.48 -4.27 -3.53
CA PHE A 76 6.13 -4.72 -3.89
C PHE A 76 5.77 -4.42 -5.34
N GLY A 77 6.73 -3.91 -6.12
CA GLY A 77 6.48 -3.33 -7.44
C GLY A 77 5.77 -1.98 -7.37
N SER A 78 5.81 -1.24 -8.47
CA SER A 78 5.15 0.07 -8.62
C SER A 78 4.44 0.13 -9.97
N CYS A 79 3.55 1.10 -10.15
CA CYS A 79 2.92 1.40 -11.44
C CYS A 79 2.96 2.90 -11.73
N ARG A 80 2.79 3.27 -13.00
CA ARG A 80 2.64 4.67 -13.45
C ARG A 80 1.18 5.06 -13.74
N LYS A 81 0.22 4.24 -13.30
CA LYS A 81 -1.20 4.56 -13.44
C LYS A 81 -1.50 5.79 -12.60
N LYS A 82 -1.99 6.85 -13.26
CA LYS A 82 -2.58 7.99 -12.57
C LYS A 82 -4.05 7.70 -12.32
N LEU A 83 -4.49 7.86 -11.08
CA LEU A 83 -5.92 7.97 -10.82
C LEU A 83 -6.32 9.35 -11.35
N GLY A 84 -7.10 9.40 -12.43
CA GLY A 84 -7.66 10.68 -12.89
C GLY A 84 -8.64 11.24 -11.87
N ASN A 85 -9.28 12.36 -12.20
CA ASN A 85 -10.29 12.91 -11.30
C ASN A 85 -11.51 11.96 -11.20
N ILE A 86 -12.33 12.17 -10.17
CA ILE A 86 -13.48 11.29 -9.89
C ILE A 86 -14.53 11.31 -11.01
N GLU A 87 -14.61 12.38 -11.80
CA GLU A 87 -15.56 12.47 -12.91
C GLU A 87 -15.11 11.62 -14.11
N GLU A 88 -13.80 11.55 -14.35
CA GLU A 88 -13.21 10.73 -15.41
C GLU A 88 -13.16 9.25 -15.05
N ASN A 89 -12.82 8.92 -13.79
CA ASN A 89 -12.50 7.55 -13.38
C ASN A 89 -13.29 7.08 -12.16
N ARG A 90 -14.56 7.48 -12.03
CA ARG A 90 -15.46 7.08 -10.93
C ARG A 90 -15.42 5.58 -10.63
N HIS A 91 -15.44 4.76 -11.67
CA HIS A 91 -15.44 3.29 -11.55
C HIS A 91 -14.17 2.74 -10.86
N GLU A 92 -13.01 3.39 -11.01
CA GLU A 92 -11.77 2.98 -10.34
C GLU A 92 -11.83 3.29 -8.85
N PHE A 93 -12.32 4.48 -8.48
CA PHE A 93 -12.55 4.83 -7.07
C PHE A 93 -13.58 3.90 -6.43
N GLU A 94 -14.69 3.62 -7.10
CA GLU A 94 -15.70 2.67 -6.63
C GLU A 94 -15.08 1.28 -6.43
N ARG A 95 -14.24 0.81 -7.36
CA ARG A 95 -13.53 -0.46 -7.24
C ARG A 95 -12.57 -0.46 -6.05
N ILE A 96 -11.78 0.59 -5.85
CA ILE A 96 -10.88 0.73 -4.69
C ILE A 96 -11.69 0.65 -3.39
N ILE A 97 -12.80 1.38 -3.30
CA ILE A 97 -13.68 1.35 -2.11
C ILE A 97 -14.30 -0.03 -1.89
N GLN A 98 -14.67 -0.76 -2.95
CA GLN A 98 -15.16 -2.13 -2.84
C GLN A 98 -14.08 -3.05 -2.22
N VAL A 99 -12.85 -2.97 -2.72
CA VAL A 99 -11.71 -3.76 -2.20
C VAL A 99 -11.43 -3.38 -0.75
N PHE A 100 -11.41 -2.09 -0.43
CA PHE A 100 -11.22 -1.63 0.95
C PHE A 100 -12.29 -2.15 1.89
N LYS A 101 -13.56 -2.14 1.47
CA LYS A 101 -14.66 -2.71 2.27
C LYS A 101 -14.52 -4.22 2.45
N ALA A 102 -14.16 -4.95 1.39
CA ALA A 102 -14.00 -6.40 1.44
C ALA A 102 -12.91 -6.83 2.43
N HIS A 103 -11.80 -6.08 2.49
CA HIS A 103 -10.66 -6.36 3.38
C HIS A 103 -10.65 -5.54 4.66
N LYS A 104 -11.76 -4.84 4.99
CA LYS A 104 -11.90 -3.98 6.18
C LYS A 104 -10.79 -2.91 6.29
N ILE A 105 -10.27 -2.44 5.16
CA ILE A 105 -9.24 -1.40 5.09
C ILE A 105 -9.82 -0.07 5.58
N ARG A 106 -9.15 0.53 6.56
CA ARG A 106 -9.43 1.86 7.11
C ARG A 106 -8.29 2.84 6.88
N TYR A 107 -7.11 2.33 6.54
CA TYR A 107 -5.90 3.10 6.34
C TYR A 107 -5.31 2.78 4.97
N PHE A 108 -5.09 3.81 4.14
CA PHE A 108 -4.41 3.67 2.87
C PHE A 108 -3.16 4.55 2.86
N PHE A 109 -1.99 3.92 2.73
CA PHE A 109 -0.70 4.58 2.69
C PHE A 109 -0.17 4.52 1.26
N TYR A 110 -0.21 5.65 0.54
CA TYR A 110 0.21 5.71 -0.85
C TYR A 110 1.55 6.43 -0.98
N ASN A 111 2.60 5.67 -1.31
CA ASN A 111 3.97 6.14 -1.34
C ASN A 111 4.43 6.39 -2.78
N GLY A 112 4.42 7.66 -3.18
CA GLY A 112 4.79 8.10 -4.52
C GLY A 112 5.02 9.61 -4.59
N GLY A 113 5.16 10.13 -5.81
CA GLY A 113 5.31 11.57 -6.07
C GLY A 113 3.97 12.31 -6.19
N ASN A 114 3.99 13.48 -6.82
CA ASN A 114 2.82 14.36 -6.95
C ASN A 114 1.59 13.69 -7.57
N ASP A 115 1.77 12.77 -8.52
CA ASP A 115 0.65 12.05 -9.15
C ASP A 115 -0.02 11.00 -8.22
N SER A 116 0.51 10.85 -7.01
CA SER A 116 0.02 9.95 -5.96
C SER A 116 -0.59 10.70 -4.77
N MET A 117 -0.54 12.03 -4.78
CA MET A 117 -1.18 12.92 -3.80
C MET A 117 -2.46 13.52 -4.39
#